data_AF-A0A945W2J5-F1
#
_entry.id   AF-A0A945W2J5-F1
#
_cell.length_a   1.000
_cell.length_b   1.000
_cell.length_c   1.000
_cell.angle_alpha   90.00
_cell.angle_beta   90.00
_cell.angle_gamma   90.00
#
_symmetry.space_group_name_H-M   'P 1'
#
loop_
_entity.id
_entity.type
_entity.pdbx_description
1 polymer ?
#
loop_
_entity_poly.entity_id
_entity_poly.type
_entity_poly.pdbx_seq_one_letter_code
_entity_poly.pdbx_strand_id
1 'polypeptide(L)'
;MKVCKVEGCDNKFLAKGLCQKHYERLTRTGSLHLGIRNCSVCGTEFEAKNSFHKTCSKECSKLSRAYTKNKWDVGNPEKKKTSKDVFLQTRPLYGTWRGMKERCYRKNHRSYPNYGGRGIKVCSRWKNDYQAFEDDLLTTYKEGLTLDRENNDGNYEPENCRWATWEEQNSNKRVKT
;
A
#
# COMPACT_ATOMS: atom_id res chain seq x y z
N MET A 1 -27.55 36.59 5.44
CA MET A 1 -26.18 36.04 5.19
C MET A 1 -25.91 36.12 3.70
N LYS A 2 -24.67 36.41 3.27
CA LYS A 2 -24.32 36.37 1.85
C LYS A 2 -24.19 34.91 1.39
N VAL A 3 -24.83 34.55 0.29
CA VAL A 3 -24.79 33.22 -0.33
C VAL A 3 -23.82 33.21 -1.52
N CYS A 4 -23.44 32.02 -1.97
CA CYS A 4 -22.55 31.84 -3.12
C CYS A 4 -23.18 32.37 -4.42
N LYS A 5 -22.36 32.96 -5.30
CA LYS A 5 -22.79 33.45 -6.63
C LYS A 5 -22.94 32.37 -7.71
N VAL A 6 -22.65 31.11 -7.39
CA VAL A 6 -22.80 30.01 -8.36
C VAL A 6 -24.26 29.59 -8.35
N GLU A 7 -24.89 29.54 -9.52
CA GLU A 7 -26.30 29.18 -9.64
C GLU A 7 -26.59 27.83 -8.97
N GLY A 8 -27.69 27.78 -8.20
CA GLY A 8 -28.07 26.59 -7.44
C GLY A 8 -27.20 26.28 -6.20
N CYS A 9 -26.39 27.23 -5.71
CA CYS A 9 -25.55 27.05 -4.53
C CYS A 9 -25.97 27.90 -3.33
N ASP A 10 -26.58 27.29 -2.33
CA ASP A 10 -27.02 27.96 -1.10
C ASP A 10 -25.93 28.06 -0.01
N ASN A 11 -24.70 27.66 -0.34
CA ASN A 11 -23.60 27.69 0.62
C ASN A 11 -23.22 29.13 1.01
N LYS A 12 -22.77 29.27 2.26
CA LYS A 12 -22.33 30.55 2.82
C LYS A 12 -21.13 31.09 2.03
N PHE A 13 -21.21 32.37 1.67
CA PHE A 13 -20.14 33.12 1.02
C PHE A 13 -18.89 33.15 1.92
N LEU A 14 -17.72 32.86 1.36
CA LEU A 14 -16.42 32.97 2.03
C LEU A 14 -15.60 34.15 1.49
N ALA A 15 -15.29 34.13 0.19
CA ALA A 15 -14.45 35.15 -0.45
C ALA A 15 -14.74 35.25 -1.96
N LYS A 16 -14.51 36.43 -2.57
CA LYS A 16 -14.68 36.69 -4.02
C LYS A 16 -16.03 36.30 -4.63
N GLY A 17 -17.12 36.26 -3.85
CA GLY A 17 -18.43 35.80 -4.37
C GLY A 17 -18.69 34.31 -4.21
N LEU A 18 -17.74 33.54 -3.70
CA LEU A 18 -17.78 32.09 -3.74
C LEU A 18 -17.82 31.49 -2.33
N CYS A 19 -18.49 30.35 -2.19
CA CYS A 19 -18.32 29.50 -1.01
C CYS A 19 -16.93 28.85 -1.02
N GLN A 20 -16.50 28.33 0.14
CA GLN A 20 -15.21 27.67 0.28
C GLN A 20 -14.96 26.61 -0.81
N LYS A 21 -15.94 25.73 -1.07
CA LYS A 21 -15.84 24.65 -2.06
C LYS A 21 -15.62 25.16 -3.48
N HIS A 22 -16.30 26.23 -3.88
CA HIS A 22 -16.15 26.83 -5.21
C HIS A 22 -14.87 27.63 -5.36
N TYR A 23 -14.43 28.32 -4.31
CA TYR A 23 -13.14 29.01 -4.30
C TYR A 23 -11.98 28.02 -4.45
N GLU A 24 -11.94 26.96 -3.63
CA GLU A 24 -10.91 25.92 -3.70
C GLU A 24 -10.89 25.20 -5.07
N ARG A 25 -12.07 24.98 -5.64
CA ARG A 25 -12.18 24.39 -6.97
C ARG A 25 -11.62 25.32 -8.04
N LEU A 26 -12.01 26.59 -8.04
CA LEU A 26 -11.51 27.59 -8.98
C LEU A 26 -9.98 27.67 -8.93
N THR A 27 -9.40 27.72 -7.73
CA THR A 27 -7.94 27.80 -7.56
C THR A 27 -7.22 26.55 -8.04
N ARG A 28 -7.85 25.37 -7.94
CA ARG A 28 -7.21 24.09 -8.31
C ARG A 28 -7.38 23.74 -9.79
N THR A 29 -8.55 24.01 -10.37
CA THR A 29 -8.92 23.50 -11.69
C THR A 29 -9.24 24.60 -12.71
N GLY A 30 -9.22 25.87 -12.31
CA GLY A 30 -9.56 27.00 -13.19
C GLY A 30 -11.03 27.07 -13.59
N SER A 31 -11.91 26.23 -13.03
CA SER A 31 -13.32 26.16 -13.40
C SER A 31 -14.22 26.00 -12.19
N LEU A 32 -15.30 26.79 -12.14
CA LEU A 32 -16.31 26.76 -11.09
C LEU A 32 -17.28 25.59 -11.25
N HIS A 33 -17.50 25.13 -12.48
CA HIS A 33 -18.42 24.04 -12.79
C HIS A 33 -17.65 22.73 -13.05
N LEU A 34 -18.33 21.59 -12.98
CA LEU A 34 -17.73 20.30 -13.36
C LEU A 34 -17.87 19.98 -14.84
N GLY A 35 -18.43 20.94 -15.59
CA GLY A 35 -18.66 20.85 -17.02
C GLY A 35 -19.76 19.87 -17.36
N ILE A 36 -20.31 20.05 -18.56
CA ILE A 36 -21.04 19.00 -19.26
C ILE A 36 -20.06 17.84 -19.48
N ARG A 37 -20.49 16.62 -19.16
CA ARG A 37 -19.72 15.39 -19.37
C ARG A 37 -20.58 14.37 -20.09
N ASN A 38 -19.95 13.44 -20.79
CA ASN A 38 -20.64 12.28 -21.35
C ASN A 38 -20.80 11.18 -20.28
N CYS A 39 -21.99 10.59 -20.23
CA CYS A 39 -22.31 9.47 -19.35
C CYS A 39 -21.41 8.27 -19.67
N SER A 40 -20.77 7.69 -18.67
CA SER A 40 -19.89 6.51 -18.84
C SER A 40 -20.61 5.21 -19.20
N VAL A 41 -21.95 5.24 -19.33
CA VAL A 41 -22.77 4.08 -19.69
C VAL A 41 -23.45 4.28 -21.04
N CYS A 42 -24.09 5.44 -21.26
CA CYS A 42 -24.87 5.69 -22.46
C CYS A 42 -24.35 6.83 -23.35
N GLY A 43 -23.26 7.51 -22.97
CA GLY A 43 -22.66 8.61 -23.75
C GLY A 43 -23.40 9.95 -23.69
N THR A 44 -24.64 9.99 -23.18
CA THR A 44 -25.44 11.22 -23.08
C THR A 44 -24.72 12.31 -22.30
N GLU A 45 -24.75 13.53 -22.82
CA GLU A 45 -24.27 14.73 -22.14
C GLU A 45 -25.11 15.07 -20.92
N PHE A 46 -24.47 15.35 -19.79
CA PHE A 46 -25.13 15.73 -18.55
C PHE A 46 -24.24 16.65 -17.71
N GLU A 47 -24.86 17.45 -16.86
CA GLU A 47 -24.13 18.30 -15.93
C GLU A 47 -23.68 17.51 -14.69
N ALA A 48 -22.36 17.43 -14.48
CA ALA A 48 -21.80 16.69 -13.36
C ALA A 48 -21.94 17.49 -12.05
N LYS A 49 -22.45 16.86 -10.98
CA LYS A 49 -22.60 17.50 -9.65
C LYS A 49 -21.34 17.46 -8.81
N ASN A 50 -20.47 16.48 -9.06
CA ASN A 50 -19.14 16.35 -8.47
C ASN A 50 -18.21 15.56 -9.41
N SER A 51 -16.93 15.43 -9.05
CA SER A 51 -15.94 14.68 -9.84
C SER A 51 -16.28 13.20 -10.00
N PHE A 52 -17.09 12.65 -9.10
CA PHE A 52 -17.54 11.25 -9.09
C PHE A 52 -18.87 11.05 -9.83
N HIS A 53 -19.55 12.12 -10.25
CA HIS A 53 -20.78 12.04 -11.05
C HIS A 53 -20.38 11.69 -12.49
N LYS A 54 -20.41 10.39 -12.82
CA LYS A 54 -19.98 9.84 -14.11
C LYS A 54 -21.16 9.37 -14.99
N THR A 55 -22.37 9.39 -14.46
CA THR A 55 -23.57 8.84 -15.08
C THR A 55 -24.68 9.89 -15.13
N CYS A 56 -25.44 9.93 -16.22
CA CYS A 56 -26.49 10.92 -16.42
C CYS A 56 -27.77 10.67 -15.59
N SER A 57 -28.02 9.42 -15.16
CA SER A 57 -29.27 9.03 -14.51
C SER A 57 -29.09 7.97 -13.42
N LYS A 58 -30.14 7.78 -12.59
CA LYS A 58 -30.18 6.70 -11.59
C LYS A 58 -30.06 5.32 -12.25
N GLU A 59 -30.69 5.13 -13.41
CA GLU A 59 -30.61 3.86 -14.16
C GLU A 59 -29.21 3.61 -14.69
N CYS A 60 -28.57 4.61 -15.32
CA CYS A 60 -27.15 4.50 -15.72
C CYS A 60 -26.24 4.24 -14.51
N SER A 61 -26.55 4.81 -13.35
CA SER A 61 -25.79 4.55 -12.11
C SER A 61 -25.96 3.11 -11.61
N LYS A 62 -27.17 2.53 -11.71
CA LYS A 62 -27.43 1.11 -11.40
C LYS A 62 -26.69 0.19 -12.37
N LEU A 63 -26.75 0.49 -13.68
CA LEU A 63 -26.06 -0.27 -14.72
C LEU A 63 -24.53 -0.22 -14.54
N SER A 64 -23.97 0.95 -14.26
CA SER A 64 -22.55 1.11 -13.94
C SER A 64 -22.14 0.29 -12.72
N ARG A 65 -22.96 0.27 -11.66
CA ARG A 65 -22.71 -0.54 -10.46
C ARG A 65 -22.81 -2.04 -10.75
N ALA A 66 -23.78 -2.48 -11.53
CA ALA A 66 -23.93 -3.88 -11.95
C ALA A 66 -22.70 -4.36 -12.74
N TYR A 67 -22.22 -3.54 -13.69
CA TYR A 67 -20.98 -3.80 -14.43
C TYR A 67 -19.78 -3.97 -13.47
N THR A 68 -19.63 -3.09 -12.47
CA THR A 68 -18.53 -3.21 -11.50
C THR A 68 -18.67 -4.37 -10.51
N LYS A 69 -19.90 -4.82 -10.21
CA LYS A 69 -20.16 -6.00 -9.35
C LYS A 69 -19.78 -7.29 -10.08
N ASN A 70 -20.19 -7.41 -11.35
CA ASN A 70 -19.89 -8.58 -12.18
C ASN A 70 -18.39 -8.72 -12.53
N LYS A 71 -17.57 -7.70 -12.24
CA LYS A 71 -16.10 -7.78 -12.38
C LYS A 71 -15.44 -8.67 -11.32
N TRP A 72 -16.15 -9.00 -10.24
CA TRP A 72 -15.65 -9.88 -9.17
C TRP A 72 -16.24 -11.31 -9.25
N ASP A 73 -17.38 -11.48 -9.90
CA ASP A 73 -18.08 -12.77 -9.99
C ASP A 73 -17.70 -13.59 -11.24
N VAL A 74 -17.08 -12.97 -12.25
CA VAL A 74 -16.42 -13.71 -13.34
C VAL A 74 -14.95 -13.85 -12.96
N GLY A 75 -14.61 -14.97 -12.31
CA GLY A 75 -13.24 -15.37 -12.09
C GLY A 75 -12.47 -15.33 -13.41
N ASN A 76 -11.58 -14.35 -13.55
CA ASN A 76 -10.59 -14.32 -14.62
C ASN A 76 -9.59 -15.45 -14.32
N PRO A 77 -9.52 -16.52 -15.12
CA PRO A 77 -8.58 -17.63 -14.88
C PRO A 77 -7.12 -17.20 -15.02
N GLU A 78 -6.83 -16.00 -15.54
CA GLU A 78 -5.48 -15.47 -15.63
C GLU A 78 -5.40 -14.03 -15.08
N LYS A 79 -5.28 -13.89 -13.76
CA LYS A 79 -4.77 -12.65 -13.17
C LYS A 79 -3.37 -12.41 -13.74
N LYS A 80 -3.23 -11.44 -14.65
CA LYS A 80 -1.90 -10.97 -15.10
C LYS A 80 -1.09 -10.62 -13.85
N LYS A 81 0.01 -11.34 -13.63
CA LYS A 81 0.93 -11.10 -12.51
C LYS A 81 1.31 -9.62 -12.51
N THR A 82 1.11 -8.96 -11.38
CA THR A 82 1.53 -7.56 -11.24
C THR A 82 3.06 -7.49 -11.28
N SER A 83 3.62 -6.32 -11.56
CA SER A 83 5.08 -6.09 -11.47
C SER A 83 5.66 -6.50 -10.11
N LYS A 84 4.85 -6.37 -9.04
CA LYS A 84 5.18 -6.83 -7.70
C LYS A 84 5.24 -8.36 -7.60
N ASP A 85 4.29 -9.07 -8.21
CA ASP A 85 4.25 -10.53 -8.19
C ASP A 85 5.45 -11.12 -8.95
N VAL A 86 5.81 -10.53 -10.09
CA VAL A 86 6.99 -10.91 -10.85
C VAL A 86 8.28 -10.64 -10.04
N PHE A 87 8.38 -9.48 -9.39
CA PHE A 87 9.53 -9.13 -8.54
C PHE A 87 9.70 -10.07 -7.34
N LEU A 88 8.61 -10.48 -6.68
CA LEU A 88 8.67 -11.42 -5.57
C LEU A 88 9.01 -12.84 -6.03
N GLN A 89 8.62 -13.23 -7.24
CA GLN A 89 9.02 -14.52 -7.83
C GLN A 89 10.50 -14.56 -8.20
N THR A 90 11.06 -13.46 -8.69
CA THR A 90 12.49 -13.41 -9.06
C THR A 90 13.41 -13.17 -7.87
N ARG A 91 12.90 -12.71 -6.73
CA ARG A 91 13.69 -12.41 -5.51
C ARG A 91 12.94 -12.84 -4.25
N PRO A 92 12.80 -14.15 -4.01
CA PRO A 92 11.95 -14.69 -2.95
C PRO A 92 12.36 -14.22 -1.55
N LEU A 93 13.63 -13.90 -1.34
CA LEU A 93 14.16 -13.52 -0.03
C LEU A 93 14.20 -12.00 0.21
N TYR A 94 13.86 -11.18 -0.80
CA TYR A 94 13.94 -9.72 -0.68
C TYR A 94 13.05 -9.15 0.42
N GLY A 95 11.85 -9.72 0.58
CA GLY A 95 10.95 -9.37 1.68
C GLY A 95 11.60 -9.63 3.05
N THR A 96 12.26 -10.77 3.20
CA THR A 96 12.95 -11.18 4.43
C THR A 96 14.13 -10.25 4.75
N TRP A 97 15.00 -9.98 3.77
CA TRP A 97 16.13 -9.06 3.91
C TRP A 97 15.68 -7.65 4.30
N ARG A 98 14.66 -7.14 3.61
CA ARG A 98 14.08 -5.83 3.93
C ARG A 98 13.50 -5.81 5.33
N GLY A 99 12.72 -6.82 5.70
CA GLY A 99 12.11 -6.93 7.04
C GLY A 99 13.16 -6.99 8.15
N MET A 100 14.24 -7.76 7.96
CA MET A 100 15.40 -7.81 8.85
C MET A 100 15.98 -6.42 9.10
N LYS A 101 16.22 -5.63 8.05
CA LYS A 101 16.73 -4.26 8.15
C LYS A 101 15.75 -3.31 8.85
N GLU A 102 14.47 -3.42 8.55
CA GLU A 102 13.44 -2.61 9.23
C GLU A 102 13.42 -2.89 10.74
N ARG A 103 13.53 -4.16 11.17
CA ARG A 103 13.64 -4.51 12.59
C ARG A 103 14.87 -3.89 13.26
N CYS A 104 16.02 -3.87 12.60
CA CYS A 104 17.28 -3.42 13.20
C CYS A 104 17.49 -1.89 13.16
N TYR A 105 16.98 -1.18 12.14
CA TYR A 105 17.40 0.21 11.88
C TYR A 105 16.26 1.22 11.84
N ARG A 106 15.01 0.78 11.67
CA ARG A 106 13.87 1.68 11.57
C ARG A 106 13.28 1.94 12.96
N LYS A 107 13.67 3.06 13.58
CA LYS A 107 13.27 3.41 14.97
C LYS A 107 11.76 3.43 15.23
N ASN A 108 10.94 3.76 14.23
CA ASN A 108 9.46 3.74 14.36
C ASN A 108 8.81 2.40 14.04
N HIS A 109 9.60 1.35 13.79
CA HIS A 109 9.07 0.01 13.52
C HIS A 109 8.66 -0.66 14.82
N ARG A 110 7.49 -1.30 14.86
CA ARG A 110 6.93 -1.95 16.07
C ARG A 110 7.88 -2.92 16.76
N SER A 111 8.72 -3.61 15.98
CA SER A 111 9.68 -4.58 16.51
C SER A 111 11.01 -3.96 16.88
N TYR A 112 11.29 -2.70 16.54
CA TYR A 112 12.59 -2.07 16.79
C TYR A 112 13.07 -2.19 18.24
N PRO A 113 12.25 -1.98 19.29
CA PRO A 113 12.69 -2.12 20.68
C PRO A 113 13.28 -3.51 21.00
N ASN A 114 12.78 -4.57 20.35
CA ASN A 114 13.21 -5.95 20.56
C ASN A 114 14.42 -6.37 19.70
N TYR A 115 14.89 -5.47 18.82
CA TYR A 115 15.94 -5.72 17.85
C TYR A 115 16.95 -4.57 17.88
N GLY A 116 16.80 -3.55 17.03
CA GLY A 116 17.71 -2.41 16.98
C GLY A 116 17.84 -1.66 18.31
N GLY A 117 16.77 -1.60 19.11
CA GLY A 117 16.78 -1.03 20.45
C GLY A 117 17.65 -1.80 21.46
N ARG A 118 17.93 -3.09 21.20
CA ARG A 118 18.88 -3.92 21.97
C ARG A 118 20.30 -3.86 21.42
N GLY A 119 20.54 -3.08 20.37
CA GLY A 119 21.85 -3.01 19.70
C GLY A 119 22.09 -4.11 18.67
N ILE A 120 21.10 -4.94 18.36
CA ILE A 120 21.20 -5.98 17.33
C ILE A 120 21.28 -5.35 15.95
N LYS A 121 22.28 -5.76 15.18
CA LYS A 121 22.59 -5.25 13.85
C LYS A 121 22.55 -6.36 12.80
N VAL A 122 22.63 -5.92 11.55
CA VAL A 122 22.91 -6.75 10.38
C VAL A 122 24.37 -6.57 10.04
N CYS A 123 25.09 -7.67 9.76
CA CYS A 123 26.49 -7.61 9.35
C CYS A 123 26.69 -6.66 8.14
N SER A 124 27.87 -6.05 8.05
CA SER A 124 28.16 -5.05 7.02
C SER A 124 27.97 -5.59 5.60
N ARG A 125 28.35 -6.86 5.38
CA ARG A 125 28.20 -7.58 4.12
C ARG A 125 26.75 -7.60 3.65
N TRP A 126 25.80 -7.95 4.51
CA TRP A 126 24.39 -8.02 4.12
C TRP A 126 23.65 -6.68 4.15
N LYS A 127 24.05 -5.74 5.00
CA LYS A 127 23.25 -4.53 5.31
C LYS A 127 22.85 -3.73 4.06
N ASN A 128 23.76 -3.60 3.11
CA ASN A 128 23.58 -2.81 1.89
C ASN A 128 23.70 -3.63 0.60
N ASP A 129 23.91 -4.93 0.71
CA ASP A 129 24.03 -5.84 -0.42
C ASP A 129 23.07 -7.02 -0.24
N TYR A 130 22.01 -7.01 -1.05
CA TYR A 130 21.06 -8.12 -1.07
C TYR A 130 21.67 -9.37 -1.68
N GLN A 131 22.53 -9.24 -2.69
CA GLN A 131 23.10 -10.40 -3.38
C GLN A 131 23.95 -11.20 -2.41
N ALA A 132 24.77 -10.52 -1.61
CA ALA A 132 25.56 -11.19 -0.58
C ALA A 132 24.69 -11.91 0.47
N PHE A 133 23.53 -11.35 0.83
CA PHE A 133 22.56 -12.02 1.72
C PHE A 133 21.91 -13.24 1.07
N GLU A 134 21.56 -13.13 -0.22
CA GLU A 134 20.96 -14.21 -0.99
C GLU A 134 21.96 -15.34 -1.22
N ASP A 135 23.19 -15.05 -1.62
CA ASP A 135 24.24 -16.04 -1.86
C ASP A 135 24.54 -16.88 -0.60
N ASP A 136 24.55 -16.24 0.58
CA ASP A 136 24.83 -16.93 1.84
C ASP A 136 23.67 -17.81 2.34
N LEU A 137 22.42 -17.55 1.94
CA LEU A 137 21.23 -18.17 2.55
C LEU A 137 20.27 -18.86 1.58
N LEU A 138 20.34 -18.59 0.28
CA LEU A 138 19.39 -19.11 -0.71
C LEU A 138 19.50 -20.63 -0.85
N THR A 139 20.71 -21.16 -0.78
CA THR A 139 21.00 -22.60 -0.95
C THR A 139 20.35 -23.47 0.13
N THR A 140 20.09 -22.91 1.33
CA THR A 140 19.48 -23.61 2.46
C THR A 140 18.01 -23.27 2.65
N TYR A 141 17.45 -22.35 1.86
CA TYR A 141 16.06 -21.92 1.95
C TYR A 141 15.10 -23.02 1.47
N LYS A 142 13.99 -23.18 2.19
CA LYS A 142 12.84 -24.00 1.78
C LYS A 142 11.56 -23.21 2.00
N GLU A 143 10.57 -23.45 1.15
CA GLU A 143 9.27 -22.79 1.25
C GLU A 143 8.62 -23.04 2.62
N GLY A 144 8.00 -22.01 3.18
CA GLY A 144 7.37 -22.06 4.50
C GLY A 144 8.30 -21.76 5.68
N LEU A 145 9.62 -21.68 5.45
CA LEU A 145 10.58 -21.30 6.49
C LEU A 145 10.71 -19.77 6.61
N THR A 146 11.16 -19.33 7.78
CA THR A 146 11.43 -17.92 8.08
C THR A 146 12.83 -17.76 8.68
N LEU A 147 13.42 -16.59 8.50
CA LEU A 147 14.78 -16.31 8.97
C LEU A 147 14.79 -16.16 10.50
N ASP A 148 15.45 -17.09 11.18
CA ASP A 148 15.69 -17.11 12.61
C ASP A 148 17.15 -16.75 12.94
N ARG A 149 17.40 -16.33 14.19
CA ARG A 149 18.75 -16.22 14.73
C ARG A 149 18.94 -17.28 15.79
N GLU A 150 19.95 -18.14 15.65
CA GLU A 150 20.23 -19.21 16.62
C GLU A 150 20.47 -18.64 18.02
N ASN A 151 21.40 -17.67 18.14
CA ASN A 151 21.52 -16.83 19.30
C ASN A 151 20.61 -15.59 19.15
N ASN A 152 19.53 -15.57 19.92
CA ASN A 152 18.54 -14.47 19.90
C ASN A 152 19.07 -13.12 20.43
N ASP A 153 20.21 -13.11 21.13
CA ASP A 153 20.95 -11.90 21.51
C ASP A 153 22.01 -11.49 20.48
N GLY A 154 22.32 -12.35 19.51
CA GLY A 154 23.30 -12.11 18.44
C GLY A 154 22.78 -11.30 17.25
N ASN A 155 23.70 -10.97 16.33
CA ASN A 155 23.41 -10.20 15.12
C ASN A 155 22.78 -11.04 14.02
N TYR A 156 22.30 -10.39 12.95
CA TYR A 156 22.03 -11.06 11.69
C TYR A 156 23.33 -11.18 10.90
N GLU A 157 23.86 -12.40 10.84
CA GLU A 157 25.09 -12.78 10.13
C GLU A 157 25.03 -14.27 9.74
N PRO A 158 25.81 -14.72 8.74
CA PRO A 158 25.73 -16.11 8.24
C PRO A 158 25.83 -17.17 9.33
N GLU A 159 26.67 -16.92 10.33
CA GLU A 159 26.98 -17.86 11.41
C GLU A 159 25.90 -17.90 12.50
N ASN A 160 25.07 -16.87 12.60
CA ASN A 160 24.01 -16.78 13.61
C ASN A 160 22.60 -16.95 13.00
N CYS A 161 22.47 -17.04 11.68
CA CYS A 161 21.18 -17.10 11.01
C CYS A 161 20.89 -18.48 10.44
N ARG A 162 19.63 -18.90 10.56
CA ARG A 162 19.13 -20.14 9.94
C ARG A 162 17.71 -19.98 9.42
N TRP A 163 17.31 -20.88 8.54
CA TRP A 163 15.91 -21.05 8.18
C TRP A 163 15.22 -21.96 9.19
N ALA A 164 14.12 -21.47 9.77
CA ALA A 164 13.39 -22.21 10.79
C ALA A 164 11.87 -22.06 10.59
N THR A 165 11.16 -23.07 11.04
CA THR A 165 9.71 -23.07 11.21
C THR A 165 9.30 -22.17 12.37
N TRP A 166 8.02 -21.83 12.43
CA TRP A 166 7.45 -21.07 13.55
C TRP A 166 7.60 -21.80 14.89
N GLU A 167 7.58 -23.12 14.89
CA GLU A 167 7.69 -23.96 16.10
C GLU A 167 9.12 -23.92 16.67
N GLU A 168 10.13 -24.05 15.80
CA GLU A 168 11.54 -23.91 16.15
C GLU A 168 11.86 -22.51 16.68
N GLN A 169 11.38 -21.47 16.01
CA GLN A 169 11.53 -20.08 16.48
C GLN A 169 10.85 -19.85 17.83
N ASN A 170 9.69 -20.47 18.04
CA ASN A 170 8.96 -20.32 19.30
C ASN A 170 9.68 -21.01 20.47
N SER A 171 10.46 -22.04 20.19
CA SER A 171 11.28 -22.73 21.17
C SER A 171 12.54 -21.92 21.49
N ASN A 172 13.03 -21.12 20.53
CA ASN A 172 14.10 -20.15 20.68
C ASN A 172 13.62 -18.80 21.30
N LYS A 173 12.75 -18.88 22.31
CA LYS A 173 12.31 -17.69 23.04
C LYS A 173 13.27 -17.39 24.18
N ARG A 174 13.54 -16.10 24.36
CA ARG A 174 14.27 -15.57 25.52
C ARG A 174 13.73 -16.19 26.81
N VAL A 175 14.63 -16.73 27.64
CA VAL A 175 14.33 -17.05 29.03
C VAL A 175 13.97 -15.74 29.74
N LYS A 176 12.76 -15.65 30.29
CA LYS A 176 12.36 -14.50 31.10
C LYS A 176 13.26 -14.47 32.34
N THR A 177 14.25 -13.59 32.30
CA THR A 177 14.96 -13.09 33.48
C THR A 177 14.08 -12.09 34.19
#